data_AF-A0A2V7CCI8-F1
#
_entry.id   AF-A0A2V7CCI8-F1
#
_cell.length_a   1.000
_cell.length_b   1.000
_cell.length_c   1.000
_cell.angle_alpha   90.00
_cell.angle_beta   90.00
_cell.angle_gamma   90.00
#
_symmetry.space_group_name_H-M   'P 1'
#
loop_
_entity.id
_entity.type
_entity.pdbx_description
1 polymer ?
#
loop_
_entity_poly.entity_id
_entity_poly.type
_entity_poly.pdbx_seq_one_letter_code
_entity_poly.pdbx_strand_id
1 'polypeptide(L)'
;MARAAQLAGAPGRGEPGARPRPLLRRDGAHRPGRPRVGRGVSRYDTNVILYRLKKDAAFRDRFRSDPAGALAAADLTDDERQAFVRWDVRRLNELGGMLHLLLSIPGLGH
;
A
#
# COMPACT_ATOMS: atom_id res chain seq x y z
N MET A 1 8.57 64.59 6.57
CA MET A 1 7.13 64.75 6.29
C MET A 1 6.68 63.49 5.54
N ALA A 2 5.88 62.52 5.97
CA ALA A 2 5.11 62.13 7.17
C ALA A 2 4.99 60.58 7.08
N ARG A 3 5.17 59.71 8.09
CA ARG A 3 4.58 59.47 9.43
C ARG A 3 3.43 58.43 9.41
N ALA A 4 3.68 57.30 10.11
CA ALA A 4 2.75 56.37 10.82
C ALA A 4 1.61 55.67 10.02
N ALA A 5 1.23 54.42 10.26
CA ALA A 5 1.03 53.80 11.57
C ALA A 5 1.20 52.27 11.57
N GLN A 6 1.85 51.79 12.64
CA GLN A 6 1.75 50.45 13.19
C GLN A 6 0.32 50.19 13.70
N LEU A 7 -0.16 48.95 13.58
CA LEU A 7 -1.07 48.37 14.56
C LEU A 7 -0.46 47.05 15.05
N ALA A 8 -0.16 47.05 16.34
CA ALA A 8 0.30 45.92 17.12
C ALA A 8 -0.89 45.09 17.64
N GLY A 9 -0.64 43.82 17.99
CA GLY A 9 -1.46 43.09 18.97
C GLY A 9 -1.74 41.62 18.65
N ALA A 10 -0.89 40.71 19.17
CA ALA A 10 -1.09 39.26 19.35
C ALA A 10 -2.27 38.99 20.35
N PRO A 11 -2.71 37.74 20.70
CA PRO A 11 -1.99 36.45 20.63
C PRO A 11 -2.81 35.15 20.32
N GLY A 12 -2.07 34.09 19.99
CA GLY A 12 -2.27 32.70 20.43
C GLY A 12 -3.61 31.99 20.17
N ARG A 13 -3.56 30.89 19.39
CA ARG A 13 -3.98 29.54 19.83
C ARG A 13 -3.98 28.53 18.68
N GLY A 14 -3.36 27.38 18.95
CA GLY A 14 -3.88 26.09 18.49
C GLY A 14 -3.22 25.49 17.26
N GLU A 15 -2.23 24.63 17.50
CA GLU A 15 -2.00 23.49 16.62
C GLU A 15 -3.31 22.70 16.43
N PRO A 16 -3.73 22.35 15.20
CA PRO A 16 -4.66 21.26 15.01
C PRO A 16 -3.83 19.99 14.94
N GLY A 17 -3.76 19.31 16.08
CA GLY A 17 -3.03 18.08 16.26
C GLY A 17 -3.33 17.00 15.23
N ALA A 18 -2.36 16.09 15.14
CA ALA A 18 -2.47 14.81 14.49
C ALA A 18 -3.82 14.14 14.80
N ARG A 19 -4.72 14.14 13.81
CA ARG A 19 -5.88 13.25 13.82
C ARG A 19 -5.46 11.94 13.16
N PRO A 20 -5.35 10.82 13.89
CA PRO A 20 -5.30 9.53 13.24
C PRO A 20 -6.65 9.35 12.54
N ARG A 21 -6.67 9.44 11.21
CA ARG A 21 -7.82 8.99 10.43
C ARG A 21 -7.98 7.49 10.69
N PRO A 22 -9.09 7.02 11.27
CA PRO A 22 -9.34 5.59 11.31
C PRO A 22 -9.71 5.16 9.88
N LEU A 23 -8.71 4.70 9.12
CA LEU A 23 -8.92 4.15 7.77
C LEU A 23 -9.53 2.74 7.77
N LEU A 24 -10.21 2.36 8.85
CA LEU A 24 -10.87 1.07 8.96
C LEU A 24 -12.26 1.25 9.57
N ARG A 25 -13.18 1.80 8.77
CA ARG A 25 -14.57 1.43 8.92
C ARG A 25 -14.68 -0.03 8.45
N ARG A 26 -14.67 -0.95 9.42
CA ARG A 26 -15.10 -2.33 9.22
C ARG A 26 -16.61 -2.28 8.98
N ASP A 27 -17.01 -2.21 7.72
CA ASP A 27 -18.35 -2.59 7.29
C ASP A 27 -18.21 -3.86 6.44
N GLY A 28 -18.40 -5.00 7.10
CA GLY A 28 -18.62 -6.27 6.43
C GLY A 28 -20.08 -6.36 6.02
N ALA A 29 -20.35 -6.30 4.73
CA ALA A 29 -21.50 -6.93 4.09
C ALA A 29 -21.24 -6.94 2.57
N HIS A 30 -21.15 -8.15 2.01
CA HIS A 30 -21.31 -8.43 0.58
C HIS A 30 -20.29 -7.77 -0.40
N ARG A 31 -19.11 -8.38 -0.53
CA ARG A 31 -18.44 -8.37 -1.85
C ARG A 31 -19.06 -9.51 -2.66
N PRO A 32 -19.74 -9.24 -3.79
CA PRO A 32 -20.06 -10.31 -4.71
C PRO A 32 -18.74 -10.87 -5.22
N GLY A 33 -18.49 -12.16 -4.96
CA GLY A 33 -17.40 -12.88 -5.62
C GLY A 33 -17.57 -12.67 -7.11
N ARG A 34 -16.64 -11.92 -7.72
CA ARG A 34 -16.79 -11.53 -9.12
C ARG A 34 -16.82 -12.80 -9.98
N PRO A 35 -17.72 -12.88 -10.96
CA PRO A 35 -17.75 -14.00 -11.88
C PRO A 35 -16.37 -14.14 -12.53
N ARG A 36 -15.85 -15.37 -12.59
CA ARG A 36 -14.60 -15.71 -13.28
C ARG A 36 -14.76 -15.45 -14.78
N VAL A 37 -14.61 -14.21 -15.20
CA VAL A 37 -14.53 -13.80 -16.60
C VAL A 37 -13.06 -13.88 -17.01
N GLY A 38 -12.68 -15.04 -17.57
CA GLY A 38 -11.40 -15.25 -18.22
C GLY A 38 -10.22 -15.44 -17.26
N ARG A 39 -9.43 -16.47 -17.52
CA ARG A 39 -8.14 -16.75 -16.88
C ARG A 39 -7.10 -15.70 -17.31
N GLY A 40 -7.31 -14.44 -16.90
CA GLY A 40 -6.41 -13.33 -17.14
C GLY A 40 -5.80 -12.90 -15.82
N VAL A 41 -4.49 -13.15 -15.67
CA VAL A 41 -3.56 -12.63 -14.66
C VAL A 41 -4.11 -11.39 -13.93
N SER A 42 -4.35 -11.46 -12.61
CA SER A 42 -4.86 -10.30 -11.87
C SER A 42 -3.71 -9.33 -11.61
N ARG A 43 -3.40 -8.53 -12.65
CA ARG A 43 -2.46 -7.41 -12.57
C ARG A 43 -2.83 -6.46 -11.42
N TYR A 44 -4.12 -6.33 -11.11
CA TYR A 44 -4.60 -5.39 -10.10
C TYR A 44 -4.14 -5.81 -8.70
N ASP A 45 -4.41 -7.05 -8.27
CA ASP A 45 -4.08 -7.50 -6.92
C ASP A 45 -2.57 -7.58 -6.71
N THR A 46 -1.82 -8.03 -7.73
CA THR A 46 -0.35 -8.00 -7.71
C THR A 46 0.17 -6.58 -7.45
N ASN A 47 -0.34 -5.58 -8.17
CA ASN A 47 0.10 -4.19 -7.98
C ASN A 47 -0.37 -3.60 -6.65
N VAL A 48 -1.55 -3.97 -6.14
CA VAL A 48 -2.01 -3.57 -4.79
C VAL A 48 -1.03 -4.06 -3.73
N ILE A 49 -0.60 -5.32 -3.81
CA ILE A 49 0.39 -5.88 -2.88
C ILE A 49 1.73 -5.15 -2.99
N LEU A 50 2.23 -4.90 -4.21
CA LEU A 50 3.47 -4.14 -4.41
C LEU A 50 3.41 -2.74 -3.81
N TYR A 51 2.28 -2.04 -3.97
CA TYR A 51 2.07 -0.74 -3.34
C TYR A 51 2.04 -0.82 -1.81
N ARG A 52 1.37 -1.84 -1.25
CA ARG A 52 1.35 -2.04 0.20
C ARG A 52 2.75 -2.34 0.73
N LEU A 53 3.50 -3.23 0.09
CA LEU A 53 4.90 -3.50 0.45
C LEU A 53 5.76 -2.24 0.38
N LYS A 54 5.54 -1.37 -0.60
CA LYS A 54 6.27 -0.10 -0.70
C LYS A 54 5.92 0.87 0.42
N LYS A 55 4.62 1.02 0.75
CA LYS A 55 4.11 2.12 1.57
C LYS A 55 3.83 1.76 3.03
N ASP A 56 3.57 0.50 3.35
CA ASP A 56 3.21 0.01 4.68
C ASP A 56 4.36 -0.83 5.25
N ALA A 57 5.12 -0.22 6.17
CA ALA A 57 6.25 -0.88 6.83
C ALA A 57 5.80 -2.10 7.66
N ALA A 58 4.67 -2.03 8.36
CA ALA A 58 4.19 -3.13 9.19
C ALA A 58 3.69 -4.31 8.35
N PHE A 59 3.08 -4.05 7.19
CA PHE A 59 2.78 -5.10 6.23
C PHE A 59 4.04 -5.72 5.65
N ARG A 60 5.03 -4.90 5.29
CA ARG A 60 6.30 -5.37 4.77
C ARG A 60 7.09 -6.20 5.79
N ASP A 61 7.14 -5.80 7.05
CA ASP A 61 7.84 -6.56 8.09
C ASP A 61 7.16 -7.90 8.33
N ARG A 62 5.81 -7.93 8.39
CA ARG A 62 5.06 -9.20 8.43
C ARG A 62 5.33 -10.07 7.21
N PHE A 63 5.38 -9.47 6.02
CA PHE A 63 5.70 -10.19 4.79
C PHE A 63 7.11 -10.78 4.81
N ARG A 64 8.11 -10.08 5.37
CA ARG A 64 9.46 -10.63 5.49
C ARG A 64 9.53 -11.81 6.47
N SER A 65 8.76 -11.76 7.55
CA SER A 65 8.74 -12.84 8.55
C SER A 65 7.91 -14.04 8.11
N ASP A 66 6.77 -13.81 7.46
CA ASP A 66 5.87 -14.84 6.94
C ASP A 66 5.16 -14.35 5.66
N PRO A 67 5.78 -14.56 4.48
CA PRO A 67 5.20 -14.14 3.21
C PRO A 67 3.86 -14.81 2.93
N ALA A 68 3.73 -16.11 3.25
CA ALA A 68 2.52 -16.87 2.94
C ALA A 68 1.33 -16.39 3.77
N GLY A 69 1.52 -16.20 5.08
CA GLY A 69 0.48 -15.66 5.96
C GLY A 69 0.14 -14.20 5.67
N ALA A 70 1.13 -13.36 5.34
CA ALA A 70 0.89 -11.97 4.96
C ALA A 70 0.01 -11.83 3.69
N LEU A 71 0.10 -12.80 2.78
CA LEU A 71 -0.69 -12.83 1.54
C LEU A 71 -2.00 -13.63 1.66
N ALA A 72 -2.27 -14.33 2.76
CA ALA A 72 -3.39 -15.27 2.85
C ALA A 72 -4.76 -14.63 2.54
N ALA A 73 -4.95 -13.36 2.90
CA ALA A 73 -6.16 -12.61 2.63
C ALA A 73 -6.20 -11.92 1.25
N ALA A 74 -5.14 -12.03 0.46
CA ALA A 74 -5.06 -11.45 -0.89
C ALA A 74 -5.67 -12.42 -1.91
N ASP A 75 -6.45 -11.86 -2.84
CA ASP A 75 -7.07 -12.57 -3.96
C ASP A 75 -6.03 -12.81 -5.08
N LEU A 76 -4.99 -13.56 -4.73
CA LEU A 76 -3.92 -13.96 -5.63
C LEU A 76 -4.14 -15.39 -6.09
N THR A 77 -3.88 -15.63 -7.37
CA THR A 77 -3.67 -16.98 -7.89
C THR A 77 -2.47 -17.65 -7.22
N ASP A 78 -2.41 -18.98 -7.31
CA ASP A 78 -1.28 -19.74 -6.74
C ASP A 78 0.07 -19.31 -7.34
N ASP A 79 0.10 -19.02 -8.65
CA ASP A 79 1.30 -18.57 -9.36
C ASP A 79 1.77 -17.19 -8.88
N GLU A 80 0.86 -16.22 -8.76
CA GLU A 80 1.17 -14.90 -8.19
C GLU A 80 1.67 -15.03 -6.75
N ARG A 81 1.00 -15.84 -5.93
CA ARG A 81 1.38 -16.08 -4.53
C ARG A 81 2.78 -16.68 -4.45
N GLN A 82 3.08 -17.70 -5.25
CA GLN A 82 4.40 -18.32 -5.29
C GLN A 82 5.48 -17.35 -5.74
N ALA A 83 5.18 -16.52 -6.75
CA ALA A 83 6.09 -15.49 -7.23
C ALA A 83 6.42 -14.47 -6.12
N PHE A 84 5.43 -14.06 -5.31
CA PHE A 84 5.68 -13.21 -4.15
C PHE A 84 6.48 -13.91 -3.06
N VAL A 85 6.12 -15.14 -2.68
CA VAL A 85 6.80 -15.90 -1.61
C VAL A 85 8.28 -16.09 -1.93
N ARG A 86 8.61 -16.39 -3.20
CA ARG A 86 9.99 -16.54 -3.67
C ARG A 86 10.67 -15.20 -3.97
N TRP A 87 9.92 -14.11 -3.92
CA TRP A 87 10.32 -12.80 -4.43
C TRP A 87 10.91 -12.88 -5.85
N ASP A 88 10.27 -13.65 -6.73
CA ASP A 88 10.68 -13.81 -8.12
C ASP A 88 10.27 -12.55 -8.91
N VAL A 89 11.16 -11.55 -8.90
CA VAL A 89 10.95 -10.25 -9.54
C VAL A 89 10.61 -10.40 -11.02
N ARG A 90 11.26 -11.34 -11.72
CA ARG A 90 10.98 -11.58 -13.14
C ARG A 90 9.57 -12.13 -13.32
N ARG A 91 9.20 -13.16 -12.56
CA ARG A 91 7.86 -13.75 -12.65
C ARG A 91 6.78 -12.76 -12.25
N LEU A 92 7.00 -11.97 -11.20
CA LEU A 92 6.09 -10.91 -10.79
C LEU A 92 5.91 -9.85 -11.88
N ASN A 93 6.95 -9.54 -12.65
CA ASN A 93 6.85 -8.63 -13.78
C ASN A 93 6.08 -9.24 -14.97
N GLU A 94 6.33 -10.50 -15.31
CA GLU A 94 5.57 -11.25 -16.32
C GLU A 94 4.07 -11.34 -15.95
N LEU A 95 3.77 -11.44 -14.65
CA LEU A 95 2.42 -11.40 -14.09
C LEU A 95 1.83 -9.97 -13.98
N GLY A 96 2.49 -8.98 -14.58
CA GLY A 96 2.00 -7.60 -14.68
C GLY A 96 2.23 -6.74 -13.45
N GLY A 97 3.11 -7.16 -12.54
CA GLY A 97 3.66 -6.31 -11.50
C GLY A 97 4.51 -5.19 -12.10
N MET A 98 4.28 -3.97 -11.63
CA MET A 98 5.02 -2.79 -12.09
C MET A 98 6.50 -2.88 -11.68
N LEU A 99 7.38 -2.98 -12.68
CA LEU A 99 8.82 -3.13 -12.47
C LEU A 99 9.41 -2.05 -11.55
N HIS A 100 9.00 -0.80 -11.71
CA HIS A 100 9.47 0.29 -10.86
C HIS A 100 9.11 0.11 -9.38
N LEU A 101 8.02 -0.60 -9.05
CA LEU A 101 7.68 -0.94 -7.66
C LEU A 101 8.56 -2.10 -7.18
N LEU A 102 8.68 -3.17 -7.96
CA LEU A 102 9.50 -4.34 -7.63
C LEU A 102 10.94 -3.95 -7.23
N LEU A 103 11.52 -3.00 -7.96
CA LEU A 103 12.89 -2.52 -7.72
C LEU A 103 13.01 -1.46 -6.61
N SER A 104 11.91 -0.90 -6.11
CA SER A 104 11.92 0.22 -5.16
C SER A 104 11.29 -0.10 -3.79
N ILE A 105 11.09 -1.38 -3.48
CA ILE A 105 10.58 -1.79 -2.17
C ILE A 105 11.75 -1.95 -1.18
N PRO A 106 11.79 -1.14 -0.10
CA PRO A 106 12.87 -1.17 0.87
C PRO A 106 13.10 -2.55 1.51
N GLY A 107 14.34 -3.05 1.48
CA GLY A 107 14.70 -4.34 2.09
C GLY A 107 14.00 -5.55 1.44
N LEU A 108 13.64 -5.42 0.16
CA LEU A 108 13.17 -6.50 -0.72
C LEU A 108 13.77 -6.35 -2.13
N GLY A 109 14.07 -5.12 -2.58
CA GLY A 109 15.01 -4.91 -3.68
C GLY A 109 16.42 -5.30 -3.24
N HIS A 110 17.17 -5.94 -4.15
CA HIS A 110 18.58 -6.31 -3.99
C HIS A 110 19.44 -5.15 -3.49
#